data_AF-A0A961FCG8-F1
#
_entry.id   AF-A0A961FCG8-F1
#
_cell.length_a   1.000
_cell.length_b   1.000
_cell.length_c   1.000
_cell.angle_alpha   90.00
_cell.angle_beta   90.00
_cell.angle_gamma   90.00
#
_symmetry.space_group_name_H-M   'P 1'
#
loop_
_entity.id
_entity.type
_entity.pdbx_description
1 polymer ?
#
loop_
_entity_poly.entity_id
_entity_poly.type
_entity_poly.pdbx_seq_one_letter_code
_entity_poly.pdbx_strand_id
1 'polypeptide(L)'
;MNSTPYQITHLGHGSNLLRLGDQYFLTDPNFSPKIFLKGNRAVPPGMKPQDLPKISAIIISHACYDHLDIFSYKYFSNHTPIVCPKGVGAFIKRF
;
A
#
# COMPACT_ATOMS: atom_id res chain seq x y z
N MET A 1 9.59 1.07 27.99
CA MET A 1 9.22 1.76 26.72
C MET A 1 7.96 1.12 26.20
N ASN A 2 6.82 1.79 26.34
CA ASN A 2 5.51 1.28 25.91
C ASN A 2 5.39 1.43 24.38
N SER A 3 5.99 0.53 23.62
CA SER A 3 5.70 0.41 22.19
C SER A 3 4.45 -0.44 22.03
N THR A 4 3.34 0.17 21.60
CA THR A 4 2.11 -0.52 21.24
C THR A 4 2.45 -1.64 20.24
N PRO A 5 2.23 -2.92 20.57
CA PRO A 5 2.67 -4.04 19.72
C PRO A 5 1.91 -4.09 18.39
N TYR A 6 0.76 -3.42 18.32
CA TYR A 6 -0.07 -3.34 17.14
C TYR A 6 -0.53 -1.90 16.92
N GLN A 7 -0.36 -1.39 15.70
CA GLN A 7 -0.81 -0.05 15.32
C GLN A 7 -1.32 -0.07 13.88
N ILE A 8 -2.33 0.75 13.61
CA ILE A 8 -2.82 1.04 12.27
C ILE A 8 -2.70 2.54 12.04
N THR A 9 -2.03 2.93 10.96
CA THR A 9 -1.98 4.32 10.48
C THR A 9 -2.72 4.39 9.16
N HIS A 10 -3.82 5.14 9.12
CA HIS A 10 -4.60 5.33 7.90
C HIS A 10 -3.93 6.35 6.98
N LEU A 11 -3.61 5.96 5.74
CA LEU A 11 -2.95 6.81 4.75
C LEU A 11 -3.93 7.36 3.70
N GLY A 12 -5.19 6.91 3.72
CA GLY A 12 -6.28 7.36 2.85
C GLY A 12 -6.75 6.29 1.87
N HIS A 13 -8.06 6.26 1.59
CA HIS A 13 -8.73 5.23 0.79
C HIS A 13 -8.52 3.82 1.39
N GLY A 14 -8.05 2.84 0.60
CA GLY A 14 -7.68 1.51 1.09
C GLY A 14 -6.29 1.42 1.71
N SER A 15 -5.51 2.52 1.70
CA SER A 15 -4.11 2.49 2.12
C SER A 15 -3.97 2.61 3.64
N ASN A 16 -3.46 1.55 4.27
CA ASN A 16 -3.18 1.51 5.70
C ASN A 16 -1.79 0.92 5.96
N LEU A 17 -1.01 1.60 6.80
CA LEU A 17 0.24 1.09 7.33
C LEU A 17 -0.07 0.34 8.63
N LEU A 18 0.15 -0.97 8.63
CA LEU A 18 -0.03 -1.84 9.77
C LEU A 18 1.33 -2.10 10.41
N ARG A 19 1.45 -1.90 11.71
CA ARG A 19 2.62 -2.30 12.50
C ARG A 19 2.25 -3.51 13.33
N LEU A 20 2.99 -4.60 13.18
CA LEU A 20 2.89 -5.81 13.99
C LEU A 20 4.28 -6.07 14.60
N GLY A 21 4.49 -5.64 15.84
CA GLY A 21 5.80 -5.64 16.49
C GLY A 21 6.79 -4.68 15.82
N ASP A 22 7.86 -5.23 15.25
CA ASP A 22 8.90 -4.54 14.48
C ASP A 22 8.67 -4.60 12.96
N GLN A 23 7.60 -5.26 12.52
CA GLN A 23 7.27 -5.44 11.10
C GLN A 23 6.19 -4.46 10.65
N TYR A 24 6.29 -4.05 9.39
CA TYR A 24 5.36 -3.12 8.76
C TYR A 24 4.74 -3.71 7.50
N PHE A 25 3.43 -3.62 7.39
CA PHE A 25 2.66 -4.11 6.25
C PHE A 25 1.85 -2.97 5.66
N LEU A 26 1.62 -2.99 4.35
CA LEU A 26 0.88 -1.95 3.67
C LEU A 26 -0.28 -2.55 2.88
N THR A 27 -1.50 -2.12 3.17
CA THR A 27 -2.68 -2.53 2.41
C THR A 27 -2.90 -1.59 1.23
N ASP A 28 -3.32 -2.11 0.07
CA ASP A 28 -3.81 -1.37 -1.11
C ASP A 28 -3.10 -0.01 -1.33
N PRO A 29 -1.77 0.00 -1.53
CA PRO A 29 -1.00 1.23 -1.63
C PRO A 29 -1.47 2.07 -2.83
N ASN A 30 -1.92 3.28 -2.53
CA ASN A 30 -2.31 4.27 -3.51
C ASN A 30 -1.77 5.63 -3.07
N PHE A 31 -0.74 6.11 -3.77
CA PHE A 31 -0.09 7.40 -3.56
C PHE A 31 -0.32 8.35 -4.75
N SER A 32 -1.05 7.89 -5.77
CA SER A 32 -1.37 8.72 -6.92
C SER A 32 -2.27 9.90 -6.55
N PRO A 33 -2.08 11.07 -7.22
CA PRO A 33 -2.93 12.25 -7.02
C PRO A 33 -4.35 12.04 -7.56
N LYS A 34 -4.57 11.01 -8.39
CA LYS A 34 -5.86 10.61 -8.95
C LYS A 34 -6.19 9.19 -8.52
N ILE A 35 -7.44 8.97 -8.09
CA ILE A 35 -7.98 7.64 -7.81
C ILE A 35 -8.74 7.19 -9.07
N PHE A 36 -8.00 6.95 -10.14
CA PHE A 36 -8.50 6.57 -11.48
C PHE A 36 -9.80 7.32 -11.88
N LEU A 37 -10.94 6.62 -11.97
CA LEU A 37 -12.24 7.17 -12.38
C LEU A 37 -12.98 7.95 -11.27
N LYS A 38 -12.48 7.94 -10.02
CA LYS A 38 -13.06 8.70 -8.90
C LYS A 38 -12.57 10.15 -8.85
N GLY A 39 -11.70 10.55 -9.78
CA GLY A 39 -11.17 11.91 -9.88
C GLY A 39 -9.94 12.16 -9.02
N ASN A 40 -9.66 13.44 -8.75
CA ASN A 40 -8.54 13.84 -7.91
C ASN A 40 -8.78 13.42 -6.47
N ARG A 41 -7.71 13.06 -5.78
CA ARG A 41 -7.74 12.78 -4.35
C ARG A 41 -8.11 14.06 -3.59
N ALA A 42 -9.06 13.97 -2.66
CA ALA A 42 -9.54 15.12 -1.89
C ALA A 42 -8.49 15.66 -0.90
N VAL A 43 -7.67 14.78 -0.33
CA VAL A 43 -6.59 15.11 0.63
C VAL A 43 -5.33 14.34 0.26
N PRO A 44 -4.10 14.86 0.45
CA PRO A 44 -2.89 14.10 0.15
C PRO A 44 -2.80 12.81 1.00
N PRO A 45 -2.01 11.80 0.57
CA PRO A 45 -1.75 10.63 1.40
C PRO A 45 -1.21 11.00 2.78
N GLY A 46 -1.61 10.26 3.82
CA GLY A 46 -1.21 10.55 5.21
C GLY A 46 0.30 10.43 5.49
N MET A 47 1.06 9.86 4.55
CA MET A 47 2.51 9.76 4.57
C MET A 47 3.04 9.74 3.14
N LYS A 48 4.20 10.35 2.89
CA LYS A 48 4.86 10.24 1.59
C LYS A 48 5.51 8.86 1.47
N PRO A 49 5.61 8.27 0.27
CA PRO A 49 6.24 6.97 0.09
C PRO A 49 7.68 6.90 0.63
N GLN A 50 8.43 8.00 0.58
CA GLN A 50 9.81 8.08 1.06
C GLN A 50 9.93 8.06 2.59
N ASP A 51 8.85 8.40 3.30
CA ASP A 51 8.82 8.44 4.76
C ASP A 51 8.34 7.10 5.35
N LEU A 52 7.97 6.13 4.50
CA LEU A 52 7.52 4.82 4.95
C LEU A 52 8.69 4.03 5.58
N PRO A 53 8.41 3.28 6.66
CA PRO A 53 9.37 2.31 7.16
C PRO A 53 9.57 1.18 6.13
N LYS A 54 10.57 0.32 6.35
CA LYS A 54 10.77 -0.86 5.53
C LYS A 54 9.53 -1.75 5.57
N ILE A 55 8.88 -1.93 4.42
CA ILE A 55 7.66 -2.74 4.29
C ILE A 55 8.04 -4.22 4.16
N SER A 56 7.54 -5.03 5.08
CA SER A 56 7.69 -6.49 5.12
C SER A 56 6.85 -7.18 4.04
N ALA A 57 5.63 -6.71 3.78
CA ALA A 57 4.82 -7.15 2.65
C ALA A 57 3.72 -6.12 2.30
N ILE A 58 3.30 -6.16 1.04
CA ILE A 58 2.14 -5.43 0.53
C ILE A 58 0.96 -6.40 0.43
N ILE A 59 -0.22 -5.98 0.85
CA ILE A 59 -1.45 -6.77 0.82
C ILE A 59 -2.44 -6.09 -0.11
N ILE A 60 -2.85 -6.77 -1.16
CA ILE A 60 -3.83 -6.29 -2.13
C ILE A 60 -5.16 -7.02 -1.87
N SER A 61 -6.23 -6.26 -1.69
CA SER A 61 -7.57 -6.79 -1.46
C SER A 61 -8.22 -7.30 -2.75
N HIS A 62 -8.13 -6.52 -3.84
CA HIS A 62 -8.68 -6.85 -5.15
C HIS A 62 -8.05 -6.01 -6.27
N ALA A 63 -8.31 -6.35 -7.53
CA ALA A 63 -7.69 -5.73 -8.70
C ALA A 63 -8.60 -4.67 -9.38
N CYS A 64 -9.11 -3.71 -8.59
CA CYS A 64 -9.70 -2.47 -9.12
C CYS A 64 -8.70 -1.33 -8.99
N TYR A 65 -8.74 -0.36 -9.89
CA TYR A 65 -7.73 0.72 -9.98
C TYR A 65 -7.58 1.57 -8.71
N ASP A 66 -8.64 1.68 -7.90
CA ASP A 66 -8.58 2.42 -6.65
C ASP A 66 -7.85 1.66 -5.53
N HIS A 67 -7.75 0.33 -5.63
CA HIS A 67 -7.02 -0.54 -4.71
C HIS A 67 -5.71 -1.11 -5.28
N LEU A 68 -5.54 -1.07 -6.60
CA LEU A 68 -4.34 -1.49 -7.32
C LEU A 68 -3.79 -0.33 -8.17
N ASP A 69 -3.09 0.60 -7.49
CA ASP A 69 -2.40 1.70 -8.17
C ASP A 69 -1.00 1.25 -8.62
N ILE A 70 -0.86 0.87 -9.88
CA ILE A 70 0.41 0.41 -10.46
C ILE A 70 1.54 1.44 -10.32
N PHE A 71 1.24 2.74 -10.29
CA PHE A 71 2.27 3.78 -10.14
C PHE A 71 2.86 3.85 -8.74
N SER A 72 2.14 3.32 -7.74
CA SER A 72 2.63 3.24 -6.37
C SER A 72 3.69 2.16 -6.18
N TYR A 73 3.78 1.18 -7.08
CA TYR A 73 4.73 0.07 -6.97
C TYR A 73 6.19 0.51 -7.15
N LYS A 74 6.43 1.58 -7.92
CA LYS A 74 7.78 2.15 -8.13
C LYS A 74 8.48 2.60 -6.84
N TYR A 75 7.74 2.75 -5.74
CA TYR A 75 8.29 3.15 -4.44
C TYR A 75 8.77 1.96 -3.60
N PHE A 76 8.54 0.73 -4.04
CA PHE A 76 8.89 -0.48 -3.31
C PHE A 76 9.95 -1.28 -4.07
N SER A 77 10.72 -2.10 -3.35
CA SER A 77 11.68 -3.01 -3.96
C SER A 77 10.95 -4.11 -4.72
N ASN A 78 11.53 -4.58 -5.82
CA ASN A 78 11.06 -5.79 -6.53
C ASN A 78 11.13 -7.06 -5.65
N HIS A 79 11.85 -7.00 -4.53
CA HIS A 79 11.90 -8.08 -3.54
C HIS A 79 10.83 -7.97 -2.45
N THR A 80 10.05 -6.89 -2.39
CA THR A 80 8.97 -6.73 -1.41
C THR A 80 7.88 -7.76 -1.71
N PRO A 81 7.59 -8.70 -0.79
CA PRO A 81 6.53 -9.69 -0.97
C PRO A 81 5.17 -9.02 -1.18
N ILE A 82 4.39 -9.55 -2.12
CA ILE A 82 3.03 -9.08 -2.39
C ILE A 82 2.05 -10.24 -2.20
N VAL A 83 1.15 -10.08 -1.25
CA VAL A 83 0.01 -10.97 -1.01
C VAL A 83 -1.18 -10.41 -1.77
N CYS A 84 -1.77 -11.20 -2.65
CA CYS A 84 -2.88 -10.76 -3.50
C CYS A 84 -3.85 -11.91 -3.79
N PRO A 85 -5.06 -11.64 -4.30
CA PRO A 85 -6.00 -12.69 -4.67
C PRO A 85 -5.44 -13.57 -5.78
N LYS A 86 -5.92 -14.82 -5.81
CA LYS A 86 -5.56 -15.78 -6.87
C LYS A 86 -5.81 -15.17 -8.25
N GLY A 87 -4.82 -15.28 -9.15
CA GLY A 87 -4.87 -14.74 -10.52
C GLY A 87 -4.35 -13.31 -10.67
N VAL A 88 -4.34 -12.49 -9.61
CA VAL A 88 -3.85 -11.10 -9.67
C VAL A 88 -2.33 -11.03 -9.77
N GLY A 89 -1.62 -11.97 -9.14
CA GLY A 89 -0.15 -11.97 -9.12
C GLY A 89 0.49 -12.01 -10.51
N ALA A 90 -0.14 -12.65 -11.50
CA ALA A 90 0.35 -12.66 -12.88
C ALA A 90 0.26 -11.28 -13.56
N PHE A 91 -0.73 -10.47 -13.17
CA PHE A 91 -0.87 -9.10 -13.64
C PHE A 91 0.18 -8.19 -12.97
N ILE A 92 0.37 -8.31 -11.66
CA ILE A 92 1.33 -7.48 -10.91
C ILE A 92 2.76 -7.71 -11.38
N LYS A 93 3.16 -8.95 -11.68
CA LYS A 93 4.50 -9.29 -12.19
C LYS A 93 4.88 -8.63 -13.53
N ARG A 94 3.93 -7.99 -14.22
CA ARG A 94 4.18 -7.30 -15.50
C ARG A 94 4.67 -5.86 -15.31
N PHE A 95 4.68 -5.37 -14.08
CA PHE A 95 5.12 -4.05 -13.67
C PHE A 95 6.34 -4.16 -12.76
#